data_AF-A0A4Q6ISE8-F1
#
_entry.id   AF-A0A4Q6ISE8-F1
#
_cell.length_a   1.000
_cell.length_b   1.000
_cell.length_c   1.000
_cell.angle_alpha   90.00
_cell.angle_beta   90.00
_cell.angle_gamma   90.00
#
_symmetry.space_group_name_H-M   'P 1'
#
loop_
_entity.id
_entity.type
_entity.pdbx_description
1 polymer ?
#
loop_
_entity_poly.entity_id
_entity_poly.type
_entity_poly.pdbx_seq_one_letter_code
_entity_poly.pdbx_strand_id
1 'polypeptide(L)'
;MRLRLPGERPTEPPTGYKIAHPVLSQDGTRAAFTGVSLGGALPYGVVADASCVYGLRHAAPHRRCDCGFHCVHDRSVAEELLCTAEHRAAVLLEVLVLGRYIRFERGFRYARQRVRTATVGPCACGTTAVALTDAGWGRPGWHALAPSCAGCLRGRTSVSLAGFARLAGDGLRVAASGGGRAGPAGLDASDGLGVPELVAEAALLQARLDWFQTQLARLGEPGSGSAGNG
;
A
#
# COMPACT_ATOMS: atom_id res chain seq x y z
N MET A 1 -29.56 -22.02 6.62
CA MET A 1 -29.11 -22.36 5.26
C MET A 1 -28.08 -21.31 4.82
N ARG A 2 -26.79 -21.63 4.71
CA ARG A 2 -25.80 -20.65 4.19
C ARG A 2 -25.89 -20.65 2.67
N LEU A 3 -26.63 -19.70 2.10
CA LEU A 3 -26.64 -19.45 0.66
C LEU A 3 -25.20 -19.21 0.20
N ARG A 4 -24.63 -20.18 -0.52
CA ARG A 4 -23.41 -19.94 -1.30
C ARG A 4 -23.83 -19.05 -2.46
N LEU A 5 -23.36 -17.81 -2.45
CA LEU A 5 -23.41 -16.98 -3.64
C LEU A 5 -22.73 -17.72 -4.80
N PRO A 6 -23.22 -17.58 -6.05
CA PRO A 6 -22.60 -18.17 -7.22
C PRO A 6 -21.12 -17.80 -7.31
N GLY A 7 -20.27 -18.75 -7.71
CA GLY A 7 -18.86 -18.49 -7.95
C GLY A 7 -18.69 -17.79 -9.30
N GLU A 8 -18.02 -16.64 -9.31
CA GLU A 8 -17.60 -15.97 -10.55
C GLU A 8 -16.30 -16.62 -11.06
N ARG A 9 -16.22 -16.85 -12.38
CA ARG A 9 -15.03 -17.37 -13.07
C ARG A 9 -14.88 -16.62 -14.39
N PRO A 10 -14.33 -15.39 -14.37
CA PRO A 10 -14.18 -14.60 -15.58
C PRO A 10 -13.13 -15.24 -16.51
N THR A 11 -13.30 -15.07 -17.81
CA THR A 11 -12.37 -15.56 -18.84
C THR A 11 -11.04 -14.82 -18.82
N GLU A 12 -11.07 -13.55 -18.40
CA GLU A 12 -9.90 -12.71 -18.22
C GLU A 12 -9.79 -12.25 -16.75
N PRO A 13 -8.58 -12.07 -16.21
CA PRO A 13 -8.40 -11.49 -14.89
C PRO A 13 -9.04 -10.10 -14.78
N PRO A 14 -9.85 -9.82 -13.74
CA PRO A 14 -10.37 -8.48 -13.52
C PRO A 14 -9.24 -7.46 -13.34
N THR A 15 -9.45 -6.25 -13.82
CA THR A 15 -8.58 -5.11 -13.54
C THR A 15 -9.10 -4.35 -12.32
N GLY A 16 -8.20 -3.84 -11.50
CA GLY A 16 -8.54 -2.88 -10.44
C GLY A 16 -7.44 -1.85 -10.23
N TYR A 17 -7.72 -0.91 -9.33
CA TYR A 17 -6.84 0.22 -9.05
C TYR A 17 -6.58 0.36 -7.56
N LYS A 18 -5.36 0.76 -7.19
CA LYS A 18 -4.99 1.01 -5.79
C LYS A 18 -3.81 1.96 -5.71
N ILE A 19 -3.51 2.47 -4.53
CA ILE A 19 -2.31 3.27 -4.29
C ILE A 19 -1.27 2.49 -3.47
N ALA A 20 0.00 2.78 -3.70
CA ALA A 20 1.10 2.18 -2.96
C ALA A 20 2.31 3.13 -2.96
N HIS A 21 3.17 3.01 -1.96
CA HIS A 21 4.45 3.73 -1.97
C HIS A 21 5.48 2.94 -2.78
N PRO A 22 6.16 3.56 -3.76
CA PRO A 22 7.28 2.95 -4.44
C PRO A 22 8.46 2.85 -3.46
N VAL A 23 9.16 1.73 -3.46
CA VAL A 23 10.32 1.51 -2.59
C VAL A 23 11.50 0.96 -3.39
N LEU A 24 12.71 1.26 -2.92
CA LEU A 24 13.98 0.76 -3.46
C LEU A 24 14.73 -0.01 -2.36
N SER A 25 15.33 -1.14 -2.69
CA SER A 25 16.20 -1.85 -1.76
C SER A 25 17.40 -0.99 -1.37
N GLN A 26 17.93 -1.21 -0.16
CA GLN A 26 19.11 -0.48 0.34
C GLN A 26 20.33 -0.59 -0.61
N ASP A 27 20.51 -1.74 -1.24
CA ASP A 27 21.58 -1.98 -2.21
C ASP A 27 21.30 -1.39 -3.62
N GLY A 28 20.12 -0.80 -3.82
CA GLY A 28 19.70 -0.19 -5.08
C GLY A 28 19.38 -1.18 -6.20
N THR A 29 19.38 -2.48 -5.94
CA THR A 29 19.25 -3.53 -6.97
C THR A 29 17.81 -3.94 -7.26
N ARG A 30 16.85 -3.57 -6.40
CA ARG A 30 15.45 -3.99 -6.50
C ARG A 30 14.50 -2.83 -6.25
N ALA A 31 13.44 -2.78 -7.05
CA ALA A 31 12.31 -1.90 -6.80
C ALA A 31 11.05 -2.72 -6.47
N ALA A 32 10.22 -2.19 -5.59
CA ALA A 32 8.99 -2.85 -5.14
C ALA A 32 7.95 -1.80 -4.70
N PHE A 33 6.83 -2.27 -4.16
CA PHE A 33 5.80 -1.41 -3.60
C PHE A 33 5.50 -1.81 -2.16
N THR A 34 5.07 -0.85 -1.35
CA THR A 34 4.44 -1.12 -0.06
C THR A 34 3.04 -0.53 -0.02
N GLY A 35 2.09 -1.24 0.58
CA GLY A 35 0.71 -0.78 0.70
C GLY A 35 0.60 0.45 1.61
N VAL A 36 -0.48 1.22 1.45
CA VAL A 36 -0.78 2.38 2.30
C VAL A 36 -1.59 2.04 3.56
N SER A 37 -2.04 0.79 3.68
CA SER A 37 -2.90 0.31 4.77
C SER A 37 -2.21 -0.77 5.63
N LEU A 38 -2.96 -1.56 6.39
CA LEU A 38 -2.48 -2.64 7.28
C LEU A 38 -1.47 -3.61 6.62
N GLY A 39 -1.58 -3.84 5.31
CA GLY A 39 -0.62 -4.66 4.54
C GLY A 39 0.70 -3.97 4.18
N GLY A 40 0.91 -2.71 4.56
CA GLY A 40 2.10 -1.90 4.26
C GLY A 40 3.35 -2.21 5.10
N ALA A 41 3.36 -3.34 5.81
CA ALA A 41 4.48 -3.77 6.63
C ALA A 41 5.64 -4.34 5.80
N LEU A 42 5.33 -5.04 4.69
CA LEU A 42 6.32 -5.72 3.85
C LEU A 42 6.21 -5.28 2.39
N PRO A 43 7.33 -4.91 1.75
CA PRO A 43 7.36 -4.69 0.32
C PRO A 43 6.96 -5.93 -0.48
N TYR A 44 6.24 -5.71 -1.57
CA TYR A 44 5.84 -6.73 -2.53
C TYR A 44 6.26 -6.35 -3.95
N GLY A 45 6.64 -7.35 -4.74
CA GLY A 45 7.02 -7.18 -6.14
C GLY A 45 5.84 -6.87 -7.06
N VAL A 46 6.14 -6.69 -8.35
CA VAL A 46 5.12 -6.47 -9.40
C VAL A 46 4.14 -7.63 -9.46
N VAL A 47 4.65 -8.87 -9.43
CA VAL A 47 3.86 -10.08 -9.20
C VAL A 47 4.05 -10.53 -7.76
N ALA A 48 2.97 -10.72 -7.02
CA ALA A 48 3.03 -11.10 -5.62
C ALA A 48 1.79 -11.88 -5.17
N ASP A 49 2.00 -12.79 -4.23
CA ASP A 49 0.96 -13.51 -3.50
C ASP A 49 0.73 -12.88 -2.13
N ALA A 50 -0.53 -12.84 -1.70
CA ALA A 50 -0.93 -12.29 -0.42
C ALA A 50 -0.68 -13.32 0.68
N SER A 51 -0.09 -12.86 1.78
CA SER A 51 0.05 -13.63 3.02
C SER A 51 -0.85 -13.08 4.12
N CYS A 52 -1.07 -13.87 5.17
CA CYS A 52 -1.75 -13.39 6.36
C CYS A 52 -0.77 -12.54 7.18
N VAL A 53 -1.10 -11.26 7.38
CA VAL A 53 -0.26 -10.35 8.19
C VAL A 53 -0.15 -10.81 9.65
N TYR A 54 -1.16 -11.53 10.15
CA TYR A 54 -1.17 -12.12 11.49
C TYR A 54 -0.43 -13.47 11.59
N GLY A 55 0.15 -13.97 10.50
CA GLY A 55 0.86 -15.26 10.49
C GLY A 55 -0.05 -16.49 10.64
N LEU A 56 -1.37 -16.32 10.53
CA LEU A 56 -2.32 -17.42 10.66
C LEU A 56 -2.26 -18.36 9.46
N ARG A 57 -2.45 -19.66 9.72
CA ARG A 57 -2.47 -20.70 8.70
C ARG A 57 -3.84 -20.76 8.02
N HIS A 58 -4.00 -19.98 6.95
CA HIS A 58 -5.13 -20.10 6.04
C HIS A 58 -4.75 -19.56 4.66
N ALA A 59 -5.46 -19.99 3.62
CA ALA A 59 -5.24 -19.47 2.29
C ALA A 59 -5.86 -18.06 2.16
N ALA A 60 -5.09 -17.07 1.70
CA ALA A 60 -5.57 -15.72 1.42
C ALA A 60 -6.33 -15.63 0.07
N PRO A 61 -7.36 -14.77 -0.06
CA PRO A 61 -8.05 -14.11 1.02
C PRO A 61 -8.95 -15.08 1.79
N HIS A 62 -8.97 -14.98 3.11
CA HIS A 62 -9.88 -15.73 3.96
C HIS A 62 -11.05 -14.83 4.36
N ARG A 63 -12.30 -15.33 4.35
CA ARG A 63 -13.50 -14.48 4.57
C ARG A 63 -13.55 -13.80 5.94
N ARG A 64 -12.96 -14.44 6.95
CA ARG A 64 -12.92 -13.97 8.35
C ARG A 64 -11.58 -13.37 8.76
N CYS A 65 -10.74 -13.03 7.79
CA CYS A 65 -9.47 -12.36 7.99
C CYS A 65 -9.40 -11.19 7.01
N ASP A 66 -8.62 -10.18 7.35
CA ASP A 66 -8.30 -9.03 6.52
C ASP A 66 -7.19 -9.33 5.48
N CYS A 67 -6.61 -10.53 5.49
CA CYS A 67 -5.59 -10.94 4.54
C CYS A 67 -6.06 -10.85 3.07
N GLY A 68 -5.10 -10.54 2.21
CA GLY A 68 -5.35 -10.30 0.79
C GLY A 68 -4.88 -8.92 0.38
N PHE A 69 -4.58 -8.78 -0.90
CA PHE A 69 -4.45 -7.46 -1.50
C PHE A 69 -5.84 -6.86 -1.72
N HIS A 70 -5.91 -5.53 -1.72
CA HIS A 70 -7.14 -4.79 -1.94
C HIS A 70 -6.96 -3.84 -3.14
N CYS A 71 -7.99 -3.71 -3.97
CA CYS A 71 -8.08 -2.68 -5.00
C CYS A 71 -9.54 -2.27 -5.18
N VAL A 72 -9.77 -1.06 -5.66
CA VAL A 72 -11.09 -0.58 -6.09
C VAL A 72 -11.30 -0.89 -7.57
N HIS A 73 -12.57 -0.90 -8.00
CA HIS A 73 -12.92 -1.11 -9.41
C HIS A 73 -12.58 0.11 -10.28
N ASP A 74 -12.83 1.30 -9.74
CA ASP A 74 -12.73 2.56 -10.48
C ASP A 74 -11.39 3.25 -10.24
N ARG A 75 -10.81 3.78 -11.32
CA ARG A 75 -9.54 4.51 -11.27
C ARG A 75 -9.66 5.82 -10.50
N SER A 76 -10.73 6.58 -10.71
CA SER A 76 -10.96 7.89 -10.09
C SER A 76 -11.04 7.75 -8.57
N VAL A 77 -11.70 6.70 -8.07
CA VAL A 77 -11.76 6.39 -6.62
C VAL A 77 -10.36 6.14 -6.03
N ALA A 78 -9.46 5.49 -6.78
CA ALA A 78 -8.08 5.31 -6.31
C ALA A 78 -7.26 6.61 -6.42
N GLU A 79 -7.55 7.46 -7.40
CA GLU A 79 -6.92 8.79 -7.55
C GLU A 79 -7.33 9.75 -6.44
N GLU A 80 -8.59 9.73 -6.00
CA GLU A 80 -9.09 10.51 -4.86
C GLU A 80 -8.29 10.24 -3.57
N LEU A 81 -7.85 8.98 -3.37
CA LEU A 81 -7.01 8.63 -2.21
C LEU A 81 -5.66 9.36 -2.22
N LEU A 82 -5.16 9.81 -3.38
CA LEU A 82 -3.89 10.56 -3.47
C LEU A 82 -4.02 12.02 -3.02
N CYS A 83 -5.24 12.52 -2.83
CA CYS A 83 -5.49 13.88 -2.35
C CYS A 83 -5.11 14.07 -0.87
N THR A 84 -5.15 12.98 -0.08
CA THR A 84 -4.81 13.05 1.34
C THR A 84 -3.31 13.28 1.52
N ALA A 85 -2.93 14.04 2.55
CA ALA A 85 -1.53 14.42 2.76
C ALA A 85 -0.63 13.19 2.94
N GLU A 86 -1.15 12.15 3.61
CA GLU A 86 -0.46 10.90 3.90
C GLU A 86 -0.15 10.08 2.62
N HIS A 87 -0.93 10.30 1.56
CA HIS A 87 -0.89 9.48 0.35
C HIS A 87 -0.41 10.25 -0.88
N ARG A 88 -0.16 11.54 -0.76
CA ARG A 88 0.27 12.40 -1.89
C ARG A 88 1.56 11.93 -2.57
N ALA A 89 2.44 11.25 -1.84
CA ALA A 89 3.68 10.68 -2.40
C ALA A 89 3.51 9.24 -2.92
N ALA A 90 2.34 8.63 -2.76
CA ALA A 90 2.07 7.30 -3.31
C ALA A 90 1.89 7.37 -4.83
N VAL A 91 2.00 6.20 -5.46
CA VAL A 91 1.72 6.01 -6.88
C VAL A 91 0.40 5.28 -7.06
N LEU A 92 -0.32 5.61 -8.12
CA LEU A 92 -1.49 4.86 -8.53
C LEU A 92 -1.07 3.63 -9.33
N LEU A 93 -1.58 2.48 -8.92
CA LEU A 93 -1.33 1.19 -9.55
C LEU A 93 -2.58 0.69 -10.26
N GLU A 94 -2.41 0.29 -11.52
CA GLU A 94 -3.34 -0.58 -12.24
C GLU A 94 -2.88 -2.02 -12.06
N VAL A 95 -3.77 -2.88 -11.57
CA VAL A 95 -3.46 -4.26 -11.20
C VAL A 95 -4.40 -5.26 -11.87
N LEU A 96 -3.85 -6.39 -12.30
CA LEU A 96 -4.63 -7.57 -12.62
C LEU A 96 -4.87 -8.36 -11.33
N VAL A 97 -6.14 -8.68 -11.08
CA VAL A 97 -6.62 -9.50 -9.97
C VAL A 97 -6.46 -10.97 -10.34
N LEU A 98 -5.49 -11.64 -9.72
CA LEU A 98 -5.13 -13.03 -10.01
C LEU A 98 -5.46 -13.95 -8.82
N GLY A 99 -5.59 -15.23 -9.13
CA GLY A 99 -5.92 -16.25 -8.14
C GLY A 99 -7.32 -16.08 -7.56
N ARG A 100 -7.51 -16.50 -6.31
CA ARG A 100 -8.82 -16.41 -5.64
C ARG A 100 -9.08 -14.97 -5.23
N TYR A 101 -10.32 -14.52 -5.42
CA TYR A 101 -10.74 -13.20 -4.96
C TYR A 101 -12.13 -13.24 -4.34
N ILE A 102 -12.43 -12.18 -3.59
CA ILE A 102 -13.75 -11.81 -3.09
C ILE A 102 -14.06 -10.48 -3.73
N ARG A 103 -15.15 -10.42 -4.48
CA ARG A 103 -15.67 -9.17 -5.06
C ARG A 103 -16.58 -8.50 -4.05
N PHE A 104 -16.32 -7.22 -3.83
CA PHE A 104 -17.17 -6.31 -3.09
C PHE A 104 -17.77 -5.30 -4.07
N GLU A 105 -18.76 -4.54 -3.59
CA GLU A 105 -19.38 -3.47 -4.36
C GLU A 105 -18.35 -2.48 -4.91
N ARG A 106 -17.40 -2.05 -4.07
CA ARG A 106 -16.41 -1.02 -4.43
C ARG A 106 -15.06 -1.56 -4.92
N GLY A 107 -14.84 -2.87 -4.88
CA GLY A 107 -13.53 -3.42 -5.24
C GLY A 107 -13.35 -4.91 -5.08
N PHE A 108 -12.10 -5.34 -4.99
CA PHE A 108 -11.70 -6.73 -4.82
C PHE A 108 -10.77 -6.89 -3.61
N ARG A 109 -10.90 -8.03 -2.94
CA ARG A 109 -9.84 -8.59 -2.08
C ARG A 109 -9.33 -9.88 -2.69
N TYR A 110 -8.03 -10.02 -2.91
CA TYR A 110 -7.51 -11.08 -3.78
C TYR A 110 -6.17 -11.67 -3.35
N ALA A 111 -5.90 -12.87 -3.86
CA ALA A 111 -4.80 -13.71 -3.45
C ALA A 111 -3.49 -13.37 -4.16
N ARG A 112 -3.56 -12.97 -5.43
CA ARG A 112 -2.38 -12.68 -6.24
C ARG A 112 -2.60 -11.45 -7.12
N GLN A 113 -1.57 -10.67 -7.34
CA GLN A 113 -1.61 -9.56 -8.30
C GLN A 113 -0.55 -9.68 -9.36
N ARG A 114 -0.78 -8.96 -10.45
CA ARG A 114 0.26 -8.36 -11.27
C ARG A 114 0.01 -6.87 -11.42
N VAL A 115 0.96 -6.03 -11.01
CA VAL A 115 0.93 -4.59 -11.34
C VAL A 115 1.29 -4.42 -12.82
N ARG A 116 0.45 -3.69 -13.57
CA ARG A 116 0.67 -3.43 -15.01
C ARG A 116 1.25 -2.05 -15.24
N THR A 117 0.70 -1.08 -14.53
CA THR A 117 1.05 0.33 -14.68
C THR A 117 1.19 0.95 -13.31
N ALA A 118 2.23 1.77 -13.12
CA ALA A 118 2.37 2.69 -11.99
C ALA A 118 2.36 4.13 -12.54
N THR A 119 1.38 4.92 -12.10
CA THR A 119 1.29 6.35 -12.42
C THR A 119 1.86 7.15 -11.26
N VAL A 120 2.92 7.90 -11.53
CA VAL A 120 3.62 8.73 -10.56
C VAL A 120 3.02 10.12 -10.56
N GLY A 121 2.55 10.58 -9.40
CA GLY A 121 2.01 11.93 -9.23
C GLY A 121 3.06 13.04 -9.47
N PRO A 122 2.64 14.30 -9.37
CA PRO A 122 3.57 15.42 -9.48
C PRO A 122 4.57 15.44 -8.32
N CYS A 123 5.68 16.13 -8.53
CA CYS A 123 6.59 16.53 -7.47
C CYS A 123 5.85 17.37 -6.42
N ALA A 124 6.38 17.44 -5.20
CA ALA A 124 5.83 18.29 -4.14
C ALA A 124 5.64 19.77 -4.54
N CYS A 125 6.46 20.29 -5.47
CA CYS A 125 6.32 21.63 -6.04
C CYS A 125 5.25 21.76 -7.15
N GLY A 126 4.48 20.68 -7.41
CA GLY A 126 3.44 20.62 -8.44
C GLY A 126 3.93 20.33 -9.86
N THR A 127 5.25 20.34 -10.11
CA THR A 127 5.81 20.04 -11.44
C THR A 127 5.78 18.54 -11.74
N THR A 128 5.59 18.17 -13.01
CA THR A 128 5.67 16.77 -13.46
C THR A 128 6.95 16.10 -12.97
N ALA A 129 6.79 14.94 -12.34
CA ALA A 129 7.90 14.15 -11.85
C ALA A 129 8.65 13.48 -13.01
N VAL A 130 9.97 13.44 -12.92
CA VAL A 130 10.86 12.76 -13.88
C VAL A 130 11.65 11.63 -13.22
N ALA A 131 11.68 11.62 -11.89
CA ALA A 131 12.40 10.65 -11.07
C ALA A 131 11.67 10.42 -9.75
N LEU A 132 12.11 9.38 -9.04
CA LEU A 132 11.74 9.07 -7.68
C LEU A 132 12.98 9.25 -6.80
N THR A 133 12.83 9.96 -5.68
CA THR A 133 13.90 10.25 -4.70
C THR A 133 13.53 9.72 -3.32
N ASP A 134 14.49 9.55 -2.43
CA ASP A 134 14.23 9.19 -1.03
C ASP A 134 13.14 10.09 -0.40
N ALA A 135 12.13 9.45 0.19
CA ALA A 135 11.01 10.08 0.89
C ALA A 135 11.30 10.35 2.37
N GLY A 136 12.47 9.95 2.89
CA GLY A 136 12.88 10.15 4.27
C GLY A 136 12.30 9.12 5.25
N TRP A 137 11.70 8.05 4.75
CA TRP A 137 11.19 6.94 5.56
C TRP A 137 11.36 5.60 4.81
N GLY A 138 11.14 4.49 5.52
CA GLY A 138 11.27 3.18 4.89
C GLY A 138 10.84 2.00 5.78
N ARG A 139 11.35 0.83 5.38
CA ARG A 139 11.27 -0.44 6.11
C ARG A 139 12.69 -1.02 6.19
N PRO A 140 12.97 -1.97 7.10
CA PRO A 140 14.29 -2.62 7.12
C PRO A 140 14.71 -3.13 5.73
N GLY A 141 15.83 -2.62 5.21
CA GLY A 141 16.36 -2.95 3.88
C GLY A 141 15.70 -2.21 2.69
N TRP A 142 14.77 -1.27 2.92
CA TRP A 142 14.02 -0.59 1.88
C TRP A 142 13.78 0.90 2.17
N HIS A 143 14.09 1.75 1.19
CA HIS A 143 13.80 3.18 1.22
C HIS A 143 12.51 3.46 0.46
N ALA A 144 11.59 4.20 1.06
CA ALA A 144 10.44 4.72 0.33
C ALA A 144 10.87 5.88 -0.57
N LEU A 145 10.20 6.00 -1.71
CA LEU A 145 10.50 7.03 -2.68
C LEU A 145 9.30 7.96 -2.88
N ALA A 146 9.59 9.21 -3.19
CA ALA A 146 8.65 10.26 -3.52
C ALA A 146 8.90 10.81 -4.94
N PRO A 147 7.86 11.28 -5.64
CA PRO A 147 8.00 11.94 -6.94
C PRO A 147 8.86 13.20 -6.86
N SER A 148 9.79 13.35 -7.81
CA SER A 148 10.67 14.52 -7.93
C SER A 148 10.79 15.01 -9.37
N CYS A 149 10.67 16.32 -9.57
CA CYS A 149 10.94 16.99 -10.84
C CYS A 149 12.43 17.29 -11.03
N ALA A 150 12.84 17.64 -12.24
CA ALA A 150 14.24 17.94 -12.55
C ALA A 150 14.84 19.08 -11.71
N GLY A 151 14.01 20.05 -11.29
CA GLY A 151 14.44 21.17 -10.44
C GLY A 151 14.71 20.74 -8.99
N CYS A 152 13.79 19.99 -8.39
CA CYS A 152 13.89 19.53 -6.99
C CYS A 152 14.88 18.37 -6.80
N LEU A 153 15.32 17.73 -7.87
CA LEU A 153 16.24 16.59 -7.86
C LEU A 153 17.67 16.93 -7.37
N ARG A 154 18.12 18.17 -7.54
CA ARG A 154 19.54 18.54 -7.48
C ARG A 154 20.24 18.03 -6.20
N GLY A 155 21.25 17.17 -6.38
CA GLY A 155 22.08 16.63 -5.29
C GLY A 155 21.49 15.46 -4.51
N ARG A 156 20.33 14.92 -4.92
CA ARG A 156 19.69 13.76 -4.26
C ARG A 156 19.90 12.46 -5.02
N THR A 157 20.13 11.38 -4.28
CA THR A 157 20.05 10.02 -4.82
C THR A 157 18.65 9.80 -5.40
N SER A 158 18.60 9.31 -6.63
CA SER A 158 17.35 9.19 -7.37
C SER A 158 17.37 8.02 -8.33
N VAL A 159 16.17 7.58 -8.70
CA VAL A 159 15.95 6.60 -9.75
C VAL A 159 14.99 7.19 -10.76
N SER A 160 15.34 7.11 -12.05
CA SER A 160 14.43 7.52 -13.12
C SER A 160 13.20 6.61 -13.16
N LEU A 161 12.09 7.07 -13.73
CA LEU A 161 10.88 6.25 -13.85
C LEU A 161 11.14 4.94 -14.63
N ALA A 162 11.89 5.03 -15.72
CA ALA A 162 12.32 3.87 -16.50
C ALA A 162 13.31 2.97 -15.73
N GLY A 163 14.18 3.57 -14.89
CA GLY A 163 15.06 2.83 -13.99
C GLY A 163 14.28 2.01 -12.98
N PHE A 164 13.28 2.62 -12.34
CA PHE A 164 12.39 1.93 -11.40
C PHE A 164 11.64 0.78 -12.09
N ALA A 165 11.10 1.02 -13.30
CA ALA A 165 10.44 -0.01 -14.09
C ALA A 165 11.33 -1.24 -14.35
N ARG A 166 12.59 -1.02 -14.73
CA ARG A 166 13.55 -2.12 -14.96
C ARG A 166 13.87 -2.89 -13.67
N LEU A 167 14.12 -2.18 -12.57
CA LEU A 167 14.45 -2.79 -11.27
C LEU A 167 13.26 -3.54 -10.67
N ALA A 168 12.03 -3.12 -10.97
CA ALA A 168 10.81 -3.78 -10.53
C ALA A 168 10.50 -5.04 -11.35
N GLY A 169 10.92 -5.08 -12.61
CA GLY A 169 10.79 -6.24 -13.49
C GLY A 169 9.36 -6.48 -13.99
N ASP A 170 9.12 -7.70 -14.49
CA ASP A 170 7.81 -8.23 -14.91
C ASP A 170 7.03 -7.37 -15.92
N GLY A 171 7.72 -6.54 -16.69
CA GLY A 171 7.13 -5.66 -17.71
C GLY A 171 6.27 -4.54 -17.12
N LEU A 172 6.56 -4.10 -15.88
CA LEU A 172 5.93 -2.92 -15.30
C LEU A 172 6.14 -1.69 -16.19
N ARG A 173 5.07 -0.94 -16.44
CA ARG A 173 5.15 0.39 -17.07
C ARG A 173 5.05 1.47 -15.99
N VAL A 174 5.96 2.42 -16.01
CA VAL A 174 5.95 3.56 -15.08
C VAL A 174 5.84 4.84 -15.88
N ALA A 175 4.85 5.66 -15.57
CA ALA A 175 4.60 6.93 -16.25
C ALA A 175 4.33 8.03 -15.24
N ALA A 176 4.73 9.26 -15.54
CA ALA A 176 4.26 10.42 -14.79
C ALA A 176 2.79 10.68 -15.14
N SER A 177 1.99 11.11 -14.15
CA SER A 177 0.71 11.75 -14.42
C SER A 177 0.98 12.99 -15.28
N GLY A 178 0.23 13.15 -16.38
CA GLY A 178 0.29 14.37 -17.18
C GLY A 178 0.05 15.56 -16.26
N GLY A 179 1.04 16.46 -16.16
CA GLY A 179 0.97 17.64 -15.31
C GLY A 179 -0.05 18.64 -15.86
N GLY A 180 -1.34 18.38 -15.64
CA GLY A 180 -2.37 19.40 -15.76
C GLY A 180 -2.22 20.36 -14.60
N ARG A 181 -1.90 21.63 -14.88
CA ARG A 181 -2.13 22.71 -13.92
C ARG A 181 -3.60 22.66 -13.53
N ALA A 182 -3.92 22.15 -12.36
CA ALA A 182 -5.11 22.59 -11.65
C ALA A 182 -4.90 24.09 -11.43
N GLY A 183 -5.61 24.92 -12.21
CA GLY A 183 -5.67 26.35 -11.99
C GLY A 183 -6.23 26.64 -10.59
N PRO A 184 -5.97 27.83 -10.02
CA PRO A 184 -6.39 28.14 -8.67
C PRO A 184 -7.91 28.31 -8.66
N ALA A 185 -8.63 27.31 -8.15
CA ALA A 185 -9.99 27.51 -7.69
C ALA A 185 -9.92 27.91 -6.22
N GLY A 186 -10.12 29.21 -5.96
CA GLY A 186 -10.71 29.75 -4.74
C GLY A 186 -9.99 29.46 -3.42
N LEU A 187 -9.45 30.52 -2.82
CA LEU A 187 -9.12 30.57 -1.40
C LEU A 187 -10.34 30.16 -0.57
N ASP A 188 -10.17 29.14 0.27
CA ASP A 188 -10.56 29.18 1.68
C ASP A 188 -9.65 28.25 2.47
N ALA A 189 -8.70 28.87 3.18
CA ALA A 189 -7.81 28.21 4.11
C ALA A 189 -8.40 28.32 5.52
N SER A 190 -8.87 27.18 6.05
CA SER A 190 -9.13 26.84 7.45
C SER A 190 -9.69 25.40 7.44
N ASP A 191 -9.36 24.42 8.25
CA ASP A 191 -8.52 24.26 9.44
C ASP A 191 -8.47 22.74 9.74
N GLY A 192 -7.35 22.23 10.25
CA GLY A 192 -7.25 20.95 10.98
C GLY A 192 -7.51 19.63 10.25
N LEU A 193 -6.83 18.57 10.69
CA LEU A 193 -7.31 17.20 10.51
C LEU A 193 -8.70 17.12 11.17
N GLY A 194 -9.70 16.62 10.43
CA GLY A 194 -11.04 16.45 10.97
C GLY A 194 -11.02 15.61 12.25
N VAL A 195 -11.84 16.01 13.23
CA VAL A 195 -12.06 15.25 14.47
C VAL A 195 -12.35 13.77 14.21
N PRO A 196 -13.11 13.37 13.15
CA PRO A 196 -13.34 11.96 12.85
C PRO A 196 -12.08 11.18 12.47
N GLU A 197 -11.17 11.78 11.72
CA GLU A 197 -9.90 11.19 11.30
C GLU A 197 -8.94 11.02 12.48
N LEU A 198 -8.85 12.04 13.35
CA LEU A 198 -8.07 11.96 14.59
C LEU A 198 -8.62 10.91 15.56
N VAL A 199 -9.95 10.72 15.61
CA VAL A 199 -10.59 9.66 16.40
C VAL A 199 -10.29 8.28 15.81
N ALA A 200 -10.27 8.13 14.49
CA ALA A 200 -9.91 6.87 13.85
C ALA A 200 -8.43 6.50 14.09
N GLU A 201 -7.54 7.49 14.03
CA GLU A 201 -6.11 7.29 14.33
C GLU A 201 -5.87 7.00 15.81
N ALA A 202 -6.54 7.72 16.72
CA ALA A 202 -6.50 7.43 18.16
C ALA A 202 -7.02 6.02 18.47
N ALA A 203 -8.12 5.58 17.86
CA ALA A 203 -8.64 4.23 18.02
C ALA A 203 -7.66 3.16 17.52
N LEU A 204 -6.95 3.43 16.43
CA LEU A 204 -5.93 2.52 15.90
C LEU A 204 -4.70 2.43 16.83
N LEU A 205 -4.27 3.56 17.39
CA LEU A 205 -3.19 3.61 18.37
C LEU A 205 -3.58 2.89 19.67
N GLN A 206 -4.81 3.07 20.14
CA GLN A 206 -5.36 2.38 21.30
C GLN A 206 -5.36 0.86 21.10
N ALA A 207 -5.87 0.38 19.95
CA ALA A 207 -5.89 -1.04 19.63
C ALA A 207 -4.49 -1.66 19.54
N ARG A 208 -3.50 -0.90 19.08
CA ARG A 208 -2.09 -1.33 19.09
C ARG A 208 -1.53 -1.43 20.50
N LEU A 209 -1.83 -0.46 21.36
CA LEU A 209 -1.41 -0.49 22.76
C LEU A 209 -2.02 -1.67 23.51
N ASP A 210 -3.31 -1.94 23.34
CA ASP A 210 -4.00 -3.09 23.96
C ASP A 210 -3.38 -4.43 23.51
N TRP A 211 -3.01 -4.52 22.23
CA TRP A 211 -2.32 -5.69 21.70
C TRP A 211 -0.93 -5.86 22.32
N PHE A 212 -0.13 -4.79 22.43
CA PHE A 212 1.17 -4.82 23.10
C PHE A 212 1.06 -5.23 24.56
N GLN A 213 0.09 -4.69 25.30
CA GLN A 213 -0.17 -5.06 26.69
C GLN A 213 -0.55 -6.53 26.82
N THR A 214 -1.35 -7.05 25.89
CA THR A 214 -1.68 -8.48 25.84
C THR A 214 -0.44 -9.35 25.60
N GLN A 215 0.50 -8.90 24.75
CA GLN A 215 1.76 -9.63 24.54
C GLN A 215 2.68 -9.57 25.76
N LEU A 216 2.79 -8.41 26.43
CA LEU A 216 3.56 -8.27 27.65
C LEU A 216 3.00 -9.12 28.79
N ALA A 217 1.67 -9.17 28.96
CA ALA A 217 1.02 -10.02 29.96
C ALA A 217 1.35 -11.51 29.74
N ARG A 218 1.39 -11.96 28.49
CA ARG A 218 1.79 -13.35 28.14
C ARG A 218 3.25 -13.67 28.42
N LEU A 219 4.13 -12.66 28.31
CA LEU A 219 5.55 -12.80 28.66
C LEU A 219 5.79 -12.70 30.17
N GLY A 220 4.87 -12.06 30.89
CA GLY A 220 4.91 -11.87 32.34
C GLY A 220 4.25 -12.98 33.15
N GLU A 221 3.55 -13.94 32.54
CA GLU A 221 3.06 -15.12 33.27
C GLU A 221 4.25 -16.00 33.68
N PRO A 222 4.53 -16.13 34.99
CA PRO A 222 5.54 -17.07 35.45
C PRO A 222 5.07 -18.47 35.08
N GLY A 223 5.90 -19.23 34.37
CA GLY A 223 5.64 -20.64 34.12
C GLY A 223 5.33 -21.33 35.45
N SER A 224 4.14 -21.90 35.56
CA SER A 224 3.72 -22.71 36.70
C SER A 224 4.62 -23.95 36.77
N GLY A 225 5.76 -23.77 37.44
CA GLY A 225 6.67 -24.84 37.82
C GLY A 225 5.93 -25.81 38.73
N SER A 226 5.57 -26.95 38.13
CA SER A 226 5.33 -28.26 38.74
C SER A 226 5.27 -28.32 40.27
N ALA A 227 4.08 -28.63 40.78
CA ALA A 227 3.95 -29.41 42.00
C ALA A 227 4.82 -30.69 41.89
N GLY A 228 5.75 -30.85 42.83
CA GLY A 228 6.58 -32.03 42.98
C GLY A 228 6.70 -32.36 44.47
N ASN A 229 6.01 -33.43 44.85
CA ASN A 229 5.94 -34.16 46.12
C ASN A 229 7.02 -33.90 47.19
N GLY A 230 6.54 -33.70 48.42
CA GLY A 230 7.20 -34.00 49.69
C GLY A 230 6.14 -34.28 50.74
#